data_AF-A0A967D1J4-F1
#
_entry.id   AF-A0A967D1J4-F1
#
_cell.length_a   1.000
_cell.length_b   1.000
_cell.length_c   1.000
_cell.angle_alpha   90.00
_cell.angle_beta   90.00
_cell.angle_gamma   90.00
#
_symmetry.space_group_name_H-M   'P 1'
#
loop_
_entity.id
_entity.type
_entity.pdbx_description
1 polymer ?
#
loop_
_entity_poly.entity_id
_entity_poly.type
_entity_poly.pdbx_seq_one_letter_code
_entity_poly.pdbx_strand_id
1 'polypeptide(L)'
;MILGFDVGGTNARALLIEPETGDIIDRDRESSAGTGPVLLETLVRMIDRMTRNHDDKLKGVGLGVAGLAHRSGVIHYSPNLPDLVEYPLGTELAGRTGLDVTVMNDATAATWAEGKLGAGRGSDD
;
A
#
# COMPACT_ATOMS: atom_id res chain seq x y z
N MET A 1 13.65 6.31 -1.85
CA MET A 1 12.37 6.17 -1.12
C MET A 1 11.43 5.13 -1.75
N ILE A 2 10.69 4.42 -0.90
CA ILE A 2 9.53 3.55 -1.23
C ILE A 2 8.35 4.01 -0.38
N LEU A 3 7.13 3.92 -0.90
CA LEU A 3 5.92 4.25 -0.15
C LEU A 3 5.07 2.98 0.04
N GLY A 4 4.81 2.62 1.29
CA GLY A 4 3.95 1.48 1.64
C GLY A 4 2.61 1.95 2.19
N PHE A 5 1.52 1.33 1.77
CA PHE A 5 0.19 1.54 2.33
C PHE A 5 -0.35 0.30 3.04
N ASP A 6 -1.05 0.51 4.14
CA ASP A 6 -1.91 -0.44 4.84
C ASP A 6 -3.36 0.06 4.70
N VAL A 7 -4.16 -0.64 3.90
CA VAL A 7 -5.53 -0.28 3.54
C VAL A 7 -6.51 -1.24 4.21
N GLY A 8 -7.07 -0.79 5.33
CA GLY A 8 -8.18 -1.47 6.03
C GLY A 8 -9.54 -0.84 5.70
N GLY A 9 -10.62 -1.33 6.34
CA GLY A 9 -11.98 -0.84 6.06
C GLY A 9 -12.31 0.58 6.53
N THR A 10 -11.45 1.18 7.36
CA THR A 10 -11.70 2.52 7.91
C THR A 10 -10.59 3.50 7.59
N ASN A 11 -9.36 3.04 7.47
CA ASN A 11 -8.21 3.91 7.21
C ASN A 11 -7.29 3.32 6.16
N ALA A 12 -6.72 4.20 5.35
CA ALA A 12 -5.48 3.97 4.62
C ALA A 12 -4.36 4.65 5.41
N ARG A 13 -3.33 3.89 5.78
CA ARG A 13 -2.11 4.39 6.44
C ARG A 13 -0.97 4.28 5.47
N ALA A 14 -0.04 5.24 5.50
CA ALA A 14 1.11 5.25 4.61
C ALA A 14 2.41 5.48 5.40
N LEU A 15 3.47 4.83 4.94
CA LEU A 15 4.84 5.03 5.40
C LEU A 15 5.75 5.28 4.20
N LEU A 16 6.39 6.44 4.17
CA LEU A 16 7.49 6.71 3.26
C LEU A 16 8.79 6.23 3.92
N ILE A 17 9.51 5.32 3.27
CA ILE A 17 10.68 4.67 3.84
C ILE A 17 11.90 4.82 2.96
N GLU A 18 13.08 4.81 3.58
CA GLU A 18 14.34 4.63 2.86
C GLU A 18 14.63 3.13 2.69
N PRO A 19 14.64 2.58 1.46
CA PRO A 19 14.74 1.14 1.23
C PRO A 19 15.98 0.46 1.79
N GLU A 20 17.12 1.14 1.85
CA GLU A 20 18.38 0.50 2.28
C GLU A 20 18.45 0.32 3.80
N THR A 21 17.99 1.31 4.56
CA THR A 21 18.05 1.29 6.02
C THR A 21 16.75 0.80 6.65
N GLY A 22 15.62 0.93 5.94
CA GLY A 22 14.29 0.72 6.49
C GLY A 22 13.78 1.88 7.34
N ASP A 23 14.50 3.02 7.35
CA ASP A 23 14.10 4.18 8.15
C ASP A 23 12.80 4.78 7.64
N ILE A 24 11.95 5.17 8.57
CA ILE A 24 10.70 5.86 8.27
C ILE A 24 10.99 7.35 8.10
N ILE A 25 10.79 7.85 6.90
CA ILE A 25 10.97 9.25 6.50
C ILE A 25 9.73 10.06 6.88
N ASP A 26 8.54 9.54 6.55
CA ASP A 26 7.27 10.22 6.82
C ASP A 26 6.11 9.22 7.00
N ARG A 27 5.02 9.68 7.62
CA ARG A 27 3.80 8.89 7.86
C ARG A 27 2.56 9.71 7.58
N ASP A 28 1.55 9.05 7.04
CA ASP A 28 0.26 9.68 6.75
C ASP A 28 -0.90 8.73 7.01
N ARG A 29 -2.09 9.28 7.18
CA ARG A 29 -3.32 8.53 7.42
C ARG A 29 -4.53 9.29 6.91
N GLU A 30 -5.34 8.62 6.11
CA GLU A 30 -6.61 9.12 5.60
C GLU A 30 -7.71 8.07 5.79
N SER A 31 -8.96 8.48 5.60
CA SER A 31 -10.09 7.56 5.52
C SER A 31 -9.96 6.68 4.28
N SER A 32 -10.26 5.39 4.40
CA SER A 32 -10.43 4.49 3.25
C SER A 32 -11.90 4.23 2.90
N ALA A 33 -12.82 4.96 3.53
CA ALA A 33 -14.25 4.83 3.26
C ALA A 33 -14.63 5.40 1.89
N GLY A 34 -15.61 4.76 1.26
CA GLY A 34 -16.12 5.14 -0.05
C GLY A 34 -15.91 4.06 -1.10
N THR A 35 -16.13 4.42 -2.35
CA THR A 35 -15.98 3.50 -3.49
C THR A 35 -14.52 3.33 -3.90
N GLY A 36 -14.23 2.34 -4.74
CA GLY A 36 -12.90 2.14 -5.34
C GLY A 36 -12.28 3.42 -5.93
N PRO A 37 -13.01 4.19 -6.77
CA PRO A 37 -12.51 5.46 -7.31
C PRO A 37 -12.20 6.52 -6.24
N VAL A 38 -12.99 6.60 -5.16
CA VAL A 38 -12.75 7.54 -4.05
C VAL A 38 -11.49 7.15 -3.28
N LEU A 39 -11.29 5.85 -3.04
CA LEU A 39 -10.06 5.34 -2.44
C LEU A 39 -8.86 5.62 -3.36
N LEU A 40 -8.98 5.37 -4.66
CA LEU A 40 -7.92 5.65 -5.63
C LEU A 40 -7.49 7.11 -5.59
N GLU A 41 -8.44 8.05 -5.60
CA GLU A 41 -8.14 9.48 -5.50
C GLU A 41 -7.44 9.82 -4.17
N THR A 42 -7.91 9.22 -3.07
CA THR A 42 -7.28 9.37 -1.76
C THR A 42 -5.82 8.90 -1.78
N LEU A 43 -5.54 7.72 -2.34
CA LEU A 43 -4.17 7.19 -2.43
C LEU A 43 -3.27 8.07 -3.31
N VAL A 44 -3.76 8.55 -4.46
CA VAL A 44 -3.02 9.49 -5.32
C VAL A 44 -2.67 10.77 -4.55
N ARG A 45 -3.64 11.35 -3.84
CA ARG A 45 -3.42 12.56 -3.03
C ARG A 45 -2.40 12.33 -1.92
N MET A 46 -2.45 11.17 -1.26
CA MET A 46 -1.47 10.80 -0.23
C MET A 46 -0.06 10.67 -0.83
N ILE A 47 0.09 10.02 -1.99
CA ILE A 47 1.36 9.93 -2.72
C ILE A 47 1.90 11.34 -2.97
N ASP A 48 1.10 12.20 -3.63
CA ASP A 48 1.52 13.56 -3.99
C ASP A 48 1.91 14.39 -2.76
N ARG A 49 1.16 14.26 -1.65
CA ARG A 49 1.42 14.99 -0.41
C ARG A 49 2.73 14.53 0.23
N MET A 50 2.93 13.22 0.35
CA MET A 50 4.09 12.64 1.02
C MET A 50 5.37 12.76 0.20
N THR A 51 5.29 12.91 -1.13
CA THR A 51 6.51 13.08 -1.96
C THR A 51 6.84 14.53 -2.27
N ARG A 52 5.94 15.49 -2.01
CA ARG A 52 6.09 16.89 -2.45
C ARG A 52 7.37 17.58 -1.95
N ASN A 53 7.80 17.23 -0.74
CA ASN A 53 8.91 17.91 -0.05
C ASN A 53 10.21 17.09 -0.07
N HIS A 54 10.27 16.05 -0.90
CA HIS A 54 11.42 15.17 -1.00
C HIS A 54 11.97 15.19 -2.42
N ASP A 55 13.26 15.52 -2.55
CA ASP A 55 13.95 15.58 -3.85
C ASP A 55 14.26 14.18 -4.40
N ASP A 56 14.27 13.17 -3.54
CA ASP A 56 14.50 11.79 -3.94
C ASP A 56 13.35 11.24 -4.77
N LYS A 57 13.69 10.43 -5.78
CA LYS A 57 12.67 9.77 -6.60
C LYS A 57 11.99 8.65 -5.80
N LEU A 58 10.66 8.63 -5.82
CA LEU A 58 9.88 7.49 -5.36
C LEU A 58 10.12 6.29 -6.31
N LYS A 59 10.69 5.21 -5.79
CA LYS A 59 11.05 4.02 -6.57
C LYS A 59 9.86 3.09 -6.83
N GLY A 60 8.81 3.15 -6.02
CA GLY A 60 7.62 2.32 -6.17
C GLY A 60 6.68 2.41 -4.97
N VAL A 61 5.52 1.78 -5.11
CA VAL A 61 4.44 1.74 -4.12
C VAL A 61 4.07 0.30 -3.77
N GLY A 62 3.97 -0.01 -2.49
CA GLY A 62 3.39 -1.25 -1.99
C GLY A 62 2.00 -0.99 -1.38
N LEU A 63 1.01 -1.81 -1.74
CA LEU A 63 -0.33 -1.79 -1.15
C LEU A 63 -0.59 -3.11 -0.40
N GLY A 64 -0.69 -3.04 0.92
CA GLY A 64 -1.30 -4.08 1.75
C GLY A 64 -2.80 -3.81 1.86
N VAL A 65 -3.64 -4.77 1.46
CA VAL A 65 -5.10 -4.61 1.47
C VAL A 65 -5.74 -5.72 2.29
N ALA A 66 -6.69 -5.37 3.14
CA ALA A 66 -7.52 -6.32 3.87
C ALA A 66 -8.42 -7.12 2.93
N GLY A 67 -7.96 -8.29 2.45
CA GLY A 67 -8.72 -9.10 1.51
C GLY A 67 -7.86 -10.01 0.63
N LEU A 68 -8.52 -10.64 -0.36
CA LEU A 68 -7.87 -11.42 -1.40
C LEU A 68 -7.40 -10.50 -2.52
N ALA A 69 -6.10 -10.20 -2.54
CA ALA A 69 -5.45 -9.43 -3.59
C ALA A 69 -4.64 -10.34 -4.51
N HIS A 70 -4.68 -10.07 -5.82
CA HIS A 70 -3.90 -10.77 -6.82
C HIS A 70 -2.69 -9.93 -7.28
N ARG A 71 -1.65 -10.61 -7.76
CA ARG A 71 -0.41 -9.97 -8.24
C ARG A 71 -0.63 -9.06 -9.46
N SER A 72 -1.77 -9.18 -10.16
CA SER A 72 -2.18 -8.26 -11.22
C SER A 72 -2.58 -6.87 -10.69
N GLY A 73 -2.72 -6.71 -9.38
CA GLY A 73 -3.23 -5.49 -8.75
C GLY A 73 -4.75 -5.43 -8.62
N VAL A 74 -5.46 -6.53 -8.94
CA VAL A 74 -6.90 -6.67 -8.71
C VAL A 74 -7.17 -7.15 -7.29
N ILE A 75 -8.16 -6.55 -6.64
CA ILE A 75 -8.70 -7.02 -5.37
C ILE A 75 -9.92 -7.89 -5.71
N HIS A 76 -9.81 -9.21 -5.55
CA HIS A 76 -10.92 -10.11 -5.85
C HIS A 76 -11.99 -10.09 -4.77
N TYR A 77 -11.58 -9.87 -3.52
CA TYR A 77 -12.51 -9.84 -2.40
C TYR A 77 -11.95 -9.03 -1.24
N SER A 78 -12.79 -8.24 -0.59
CA SER A 78 -12.45 -7.59 0.69
C SER A 78 -13.69 -7.53 1.58
N PRO A 79 -13.69 -8.15 2.76
CA PRO A 79 -14.85 -8.09 3.66
C PRO A 79 -15.04 -6.70 4.27
N ASN A 80 -13.94 -5.96 4.41
CA ASN A 80 -13.92 -4.64 5.05
C ASN A 80 -14.04 -3.49 4.05
N LEU A 81 -13.85 -3.76 2.75
CA LEU A 81 -13.93 -2.79 1.65
C LEU A 81 -14.76 -3.39 0.50
N PRO A 82 -16.08 -3.55 0.66
CA PRO A 82 -16.93 -4.27 -0.29
C PRO A 82 -16.94 -3.65 -1.70
N ASP A 83 -16.74 -2.33 -1.81
CA ASP A 83 -16.62 -1.62 -3.09
C ASP A 83 -15.35 -1.94 -3.88
N LEU A 84 -14.42 -2.72 -3.32
CA LEU A 84 -13.20 -3.15 -3.99
C LEU A 84 -13.27 -4.55 -4.59
N VAL A 85 -14.41 -5.25 -4.49
CA VAL A 85 -14.58 -6.57 -5.11
C VAL A 85 -14.43 -6.49 -6.63
N GLU A 86 -13.52 -7.29 -7.17
CA GLU A 86 -13.07 -7.30 -8.57
C GLU A 86 -12.54 -5.95 -9.08
N TYR A 87 -12.13 -5.05 -8.18
CA TYR A 87 -11.66 -3.72 -8.56
C TYR A 87 -10.14 -3.71 -8.82
N PRO A 88 -9.67 -3.15 -9.96
CA PRO A 88 -8.26 -3.15 -10.36
C PRO A 88 -7.45 -2.01 -9.70
N LEU A 89 -7.55 -1.84 -8.37
CA LEU A 89 -6.96 -0.72 -7.64
C LEU A 89 -5.47 -0.49 -7.95
N GLY A 90 -4.67 -1.58 -7.96
CA GLY A 90 -3.24 -1.47 -8.22
C GLY A 90 -2.92 -1.03 -9.65
N THR A 91 -3.68 -1.53 -10.62
CA THR A 91 -3.52 -1.15 -12.04
C THR A 91 -3.93 0.31 -12.25
N GLU A 92 -5.07 0.74 -11.68
CA GLU A 92 -5.51 2.13 -11.80
C GLU A 92 -4.56 3.09 -11.09
N LEU A 93 -4.03 2.72 -9.93
CA LEU A 93 -3.04 3.54 -9.23
C LEU A 93 -1.74 3.67 -10.02
N ALA A 94 -1.24 2.57 -10.59
CA ALA A 94 -0.07 2.59 -11.46
C ALA A 94 -0.31 3.49 -12.69
N GLY A 95 -1.47 3.37 -13.35
CA GLY A 95 -1.82 4.20 -14.50
C GLY A 95 -1.95 5.69 -14.17
N ARG A 96 -2.46 6.03 -12.98
CA ARG A 96 -2.64 7.42 -12.54
C ARG A 96 -1.34 8.10 -12.10
N THR A 97 -0.40 7.34 -11.57
CA THR A 97 0.84 7.87 -10.97
C THR A 97 2.08 7.64 -11.82
N GLY A 98 2.02 6.69 -12.76
CA GLY A 98 3.19 6.23 -13.52
C GLY A 98 4.21 5.46 -12.67
N LEU A 99 3.83 5.02 -11.47
CA LEU A 99 4.70 4.29 -10.54
C LEU A 99 4.50 2.79 -10.67
N ASP A 100 5.55 2.03 -10.33
CA ASP A 100 5.43 0.60 -10.12
C ASP A 100 4.65 0.32 -8.84
N VAL A 101 3.50 -0.35 -8.95
CA VAL A 101 2.60 -0.66 -7.84
C VAL A 101 2.53 -2.17 -7.64
N THR A 102 2.84 -2.62 -6.42
CA THR A 102 2.64 -4.02 -6.00
C THR A 102 1.50 -4.10 -4.99
N VAL A 103 0.60 -5.07 -5.16
CA VAL A 103 -0.53 -5.30 -4.24
C VAL A 103 -0.40 -6.67 -3.59
N MET A 104 -0.69 -6.72 -2.29
CA MET A 104 -0.62 -7.92 -1.48
C MET A 104 -1.72 -7.90 -0.41
N ASN A 105 -2.12 -9.09 0.06
CA ASN A 105 -2.94 -9.20 1.26
C ASN A 105 -2.19 -8.61 2.47
N ASP A 106 -2.89 -7.86 3.31
CA ASP A 106 -2.35 -7.22 4.53
C ASP A 106 -1.65 -8.19 5.49
N ALA A 107 -2.26 -9.32 5.81
CA ALA A 107 -1.67 -10.32 6.70
C ALA A 107 -0.41 -10.94 6.08
N THR A 108 -0.42 -11.22 4.77
CA THR A 108 0.77 -11.71 4.05
C THR A 108 1.90 -10.68 4.09
N ALA A 109 1.57 -9.40 3.89
CA ALA A 109 2.54 -8.31 3.97
C ALA A 109 3.14 -8.19 5.38
N ALA A 110 2.30 -8.28 6.41
CA ALA A 110 2.74 -8.24 7.81
C ALA A 110 3.64 -9.43 8.16
N THR A 111 3.26 -10.66 7.76
CA THR A 111 4.09 -11.85 7.98
C THR A 111 5.44 -11.73 7.26
N TRP A 112 5.45 -11.23 6.02
CA TRP A 112 6.70 -11.01 5.29
C TRP A 112 7.59 -9.97 5.99
N ALA A 113 7.00 -8.87 6.47
CA ALA A 113 7.73 -7.84 7.21
C ALA A 113 8.30 -8.39 8.53
N GLU A 114 7.53 -9.15 9.30
CA GLU A 114 8.00 -9.80 10.53
C GLU A 114 9.13 -10.79 10.26
N GLY A 115 9.06 -11.58 9.18
CA GLY A 115 10.13 -12.49 8.78
C GLY A 115 11.40 -11.80 8.29
N LYS A 116 11.31 -10.56 7.79
CA LYS A 116 12.47 -9.80 7.29
C LYS A 116 13.10 -8.91 8.35
N LEU A 117 12.27 -8.19 9.09
CA LEU A 117 12.67 -7.08 9.94
C LEU A 117 12.27 -7.27 11.40
N GLY A 118 11.31 -8.15 11.67
CA GLY A 118 10.69 -8.31 12.99
C GLY A 118 11.07 -9.59 13.71
N ALA A 119 10.12 -10.10 14.49
CA ALA A 119 10.34 -11.22 15.40
C ALA A 119 10.56 -12.56 14.68
N GLY A 120 10.11 -12.67 13.43
CA GLY A 120 10.29 -13.87 12.60
C GLY A 120 11.65 -13.96 11.92
N ARG A 121 12.55 -12.97 12.10
CA ARG A 121 13.83 -12.94 11.39
C ARG A 121 14.72 -14.13 11.75
N GLY A 122 15.02 -14.95 10.75
CA GLY A 122 15.84 -16.16 10.90
C GLY A 122 15.06 -17.42 11.28
N SER A 123 13.73 -17.33 11.34
CA SER A 123 12.86 -18.50 11.44
C SER A 123 12.66 -19.16 10.07
N ASP A 124 12.67 -20.49 10.06
CA ASP A 124 12.59 -21.36 8.87
C ASP A 124 11.49 -22.43 8.98
N ASP A 125 10.61 -22.31 9.97
CA ASP A 125 9.47 -23.21 10.23
C ASP A 125 8.31 -23.04 9.22
#